data_AF-A0A2W0BDS3-F1
#
_entry.id   AF-A0A2W0BDS3-F1
#
_cell.length_a   1.000
_cell.length_b   1.000
_cell.length_c   1.000
_cell.angle_alpha   90.00
_cell.angle_beta   90.00
_cell.angle_gamma   90.00
#
_symmetry.space_group_name_H-M   'P 1'
#
loop_
_entity.id
_entity.type
_entity.pdbx_description
1 polymer ?
#
loop_
_entity_poly.entity_id
_entity_poly.type
_entity_poly.pdbx_seq_one_letter_code
_entity_poly.pdbx_strand_id
1 'polypeptide(L)'
;MLEFRSEFSLRQKRKQRGSFISPLHREWNISLVGVLGHVIAHEIGHLLLGLNSHSTSGIMRGLWEEEELKAVERGRLLFTSQQSRLMRQKLIAIAGERNLKTASKLASTSPGS
;
A
#
# COMPACT_ATOMS: atom_id res chain seq x y z
N MET A 1 13.05 1.55 16.09
CA MET A 1 11.83 2.16 16.66
C MET A 1 11.35 3.21 15.66
N LEU A 2 10.69 2.77 14.58
CA LEU A 2 10.32 3.64 13.46
C LEU A 2 8.89 4.14 13.69
N GLU A 3 8.76 5.45 13.79
CA GLU A 3 7.52 6.15 14.11
C GLU A 3 6.43 5.85 13.06
N PHE A 4 5.35 5.26 13.54
CA PHE A 4 4.08 5.02 12.86
C PHE A 4 3.34 6.36 12.65
N ARG A 5 3.97 7.29 11.91
CA ARG A 5 3.46 8.65 11.63
C ARG A 5 3.41 8.89 10.13
N SER A 6 2.40 8.32 9.50
CA SER A 6 1.84 8.84 8.27
C SER A 6 0.33 8.77 8.41
N GLU A 7 -0.23 9.75 9.13
CA GLU A 7 -1.46 10.47 8.77
C GLU A 7 -2.56 9.67 8.03
N PHE A 8 -2.89 8.46 8.49
CA PHE A 8 -4.08 7.71 8.08
C PHE A 8 -5.30 8.46 8.61
N SER A 9 -5.71 9.49 7.86
CA SER A 9 -7.08 9.98 7.85
C SER A 9 -7.63 10.52 9.18
N LEU A 10 -6.84 11.28 9.95
CA LEU A 10 -7.37 12.07 11.08
C LEU A 10 -8.28 13.24 10.65
N ARG A 11 -8.48 13.46 9.34
CA ARG A 11 -9.53 14.35 8.79
C ARG A 11 -10.86 13.67 8.47
N GLN A 12 -11.01 12.36 8.68
CA GLN A 12 -12.35 11.74 8.78
C GLN A 12 -12.99 12.00 10.16
N LYS A 13 -12.20 12.39 11.17
CA LYS A 13 -12.60 12.54 12.59
C LYS A 13 -12.83 13.99 13.08
N ARG A 14 -13.34 14.90 12.24
CA ARG A 14 -13.88 16.21 12.74
C ARG A 14 -15.37 16.44 12.54
N LYS A 15 -16.12 15.45 12.03
CA LYS A 15 -17.59 15.51 12.01
C LYS A 15 -18.30 14.32 12.67
N GLN A 16 -17.63 13.56 13.54
CA GLN A 16 -18.29 12.61 14.44
C GLN A 16 -17.60 12.62 15.80
N ARG A 17 -18.10 13.51 16.65
CA ARG A 17 -17.73 13.64 18.06
C ARG A 17 -18.50 12.56 18.82
N GLY A 18 -17.86 11.45 19.17
CA GLY A 18 -18.52 10.42 19.96
C GLY A 18 -17.75 9.11 20.09
N SER A 19 -17.00 9.02 21.19
CA SER A 19 -16.60 7.80 21.90
C SER A 19 -15.67 6.78 21.22
N PHE A 20 -14.73 6.34 22.05
CA PHE A 20 -13.64 5.42 21.78
C PHE A 20 -14.15 3.98 21.58
N ILE A 21 -13.67 3.33 20.52
CA ILE A 21 -13.29 1.91 20.48
C ILE A 21 -14.29 0.94 21.15
N SER A 22 -15.49 0.82 20.58
CA SER A 22 -16.51 -0.28 20.69
C SER A 22 -17.87 0.36 20.34
N PRO A 23 -18.64 -0.04 19.29
CA PRO A 23 -18.70 -1.32 18.57
C PRO A 23 -18.82 -1.16 17.03
N LEU A 24 -17.77 -1.43 16.25
CA LEU A 24 -17.84 -1.34 14.78
C LEU A 24 -18.50 -2.56 14.09
N HIS A 25 -18.96 -3.55 14.85
CA HIS A 25 -19.48 -4.81 14.29
C HIS A 25 -20.99 -4.82 14.01
N ARG A 26 -21.75 -3.77 14.36
CA ARG A 26 -23.22 -3.86 14.37
C ARG A 26 -24.00 -3.02 13.36
N GLU A 27 -23.37 -2.15 12.58
CA GLU A 27 -24.11 -1.32 11.59
C GLU A 27 -23.62 -1.39 10.14
N TRP A 28 -22.40 -1.86 9.87
CA TRP A 28 -21.84 -1.82 8.50
C TRP A 28 -21.31 -3.15 7.95
N ASN A 29 -21.27 -4.22 8.76
CA ASN A 29 -20.84 -5.59 8.36
C ASN A 29 -19.54 -5.68 7.52
N ILE A 30 -18.64 -4.70 7.62
CA ILE A 30 -17.38 -4.71 6.87
C ILE A 30 -16.36 -5.59 7.58
N SER A 31 -15.83 -6.60 6.89
CA SER A 31 -14.77 -7.45 7.41
C SER A 31 -13.48 -6.65 7.68
N LEU A 32 -13.10 -6.56 8.95
CA LEU A 32 -11.86 -5.90 9.39
C LEU A 32 -10.62 -6.48 8.68
N VAL A 33 -10.61 -7.79 8.44
CA VAL A 33 -9.53 -8.48 7.74
C VAL A 33 -9.41 -8.01 6.28
N GLY A 34 -10.56 -7.80 5.62
CA GLY A 34 -10.61 -7.27 4.25
C GLY A 34 -10.05 -5.86 4.16
N VAL A 35 -10.46 -4.98 5.08
CA VAL A 35 -9.95 -3.60 5.15
C VAL A 35 -8.44 -3.59 5.39
N LEU A 36 -7.96 -4.37 6.37
CA LEU A 36 -6.54 -4.45 6.69
C LEU A 36 -5.71 -4.96 5.50
N GLY A 37 -6.19 -5.97 4.77
CA GLY A 37 -5.53 -6.47 3.57
C GLY A 37 -5.38 -5.39 2.49
N HIS A 38 -6.41 -4.57 2.29
CA HIS A 38 -6.34 -3.47 1.33
C HIS A 38 -5.41 -2.34 1.79
N VAL A 39 -5.37 -2.05 3.09
CA VAL A 39 -4.43 -1.06 3.65
C VAL A 39 -2.99 -1.52 3.46
N ILE A 40 -2.69 -2.79 3.74
CA ILE A 40 -1.34 -3.34 3.51
C ILE A 40 -0.97 -3.22 2.02
N ALA A 41 -1.91 -3.52 1.12
CA ALA A 41 -1.67 -3.35 -0.31
C ALA A 41 -1.46 -1.88 -0.70
N HIS A 42 -2.18 -0.92 -0.10
CA HIS A 42 -1.96 0.52 -0.28
C HIS A 42 -0.53 0.92 0.11
N GLU A 43 -0.04 0.49 1.28
CA GLU A 43 1.33 0.79 1.73
C GLU A 43 2.41 0.17 0.84
N ILE A 44 2.21 -1.08 0.39
CA ILE A 44 3.09 -1.71 -0.61
C ILE A 44 3.09 -0.89 -1.91
N GLY A 45 1.93 -0.35 -2.30
CA GLY A 45 1.79 0.59 -3.38
C GLY A 45 2.69 1.81 -3.21
N HIS A 46 2.72 2.43 -2.03
CA HIS A 46 3.63 3.54 -1.74
C HIS A 46 5.12 3.15 -1.86
N LEU A 47 5.52 1.98 -1.36
CA LEU A 47 6.90 1.51 -1.49
C LEU A 47 7.33 1.37 -2.97
N LEU A 48 6.41 0.93 -3.81
CA LEU A 48 6.68 0.70 -5.24
C LEU A 48 6.46 1.94 -6.10
N LEU A 49 5.46 2.77 -5.85
CA LEU A 49 5.12 3.92 -6.70
C LEU A 49 5.66 5.25 -6.17
N GLY A 50 6.06 5.32 -4.89
CA GLY A 50 6.52 6.52 -4.21
C GLY A 50 5.47 7.10 -3.26
N LEU A 51 5.92 8.01 -2.38
CA LEU A 51 5.08 8.59 -1.31
C LEU A 51 3.94 9.47 -1.83
N ASN A 52 4.07 10.06 -3.02
CA ASN A 52 3.05 10.93 -3.64
C ASN A 52 2.24 10.21 -4.73
N SER A 53 2.09 8.88 -4.64
CA SER A 53 1.42 8.05 -5.66
C SER A 53 -0.08 7.90 -5.47
N HIS A 54 -0.68 8.76 -4.64
CA HIS A 54 -2.13 8.82 -4.50
C HIS A 54 -2.81 9.01 -5.86
N SER A 55 -3.97 8.38 -6.01
CA SER A 55 -4.79 8.49 -7.21
C SER A 55 -6.21 8.93 -6.89
N THR A 56 -6.95 9.36 -7.90
CA THR A 56 -8.38 9.59 -7.80
C THR A 56 -9.18 8.29 -7.78
N SER A 57 -8.58 7.14 -8.12
CA SER A 57 -9.27 5.85 -8.18
C SER A 57 -8.36 4.67 -7.81
N GLY A 58 -8.99 3.53 -7.52
CA GLY A 58 -8.31 2.31 -7.13
C GLY A 58 -7.78 2.35 -5.70
N ILE A 59 -6.98 1.35 -5.35
CA ILE A 59 -6.53 1.14 -3.98
C ILE A 59 -5.67 2.28 -3.43
N MET A 60 -4.95 3.01 -4.29
CA MET A 60 -4.14 4.18 -3.92
C MET A 60 -4.95 5.47 -3.73
N ARG A 61 -6.28 5.41 -3.72
CA ARG A 61 -7.10 6.58 -3.40
C ARG A 61 -6.85 6.98 -1.94
N GLY A 62 -6.55 8.25 -1.69
CA GLY A 62 -6.19 8.74 -0.35
C GLY A 62 -7.37 8.79 0.64
N LEU A 63 -8.60 8.77 0.12
CA LEU A 63 -9.84 8.74 0.91
C LEU A 63 -10.78 7.70 0.29
N TRP A 64 -11.05 6.60 0.99
CA TRP A 64 -12.07 5.64 0.60
C TRP A 64 -13.43 6.12 1.07
N GLU A 65 -14.36 6.26 0.13
CA GLU A 65 -15.76 6.59 0.39
C GLU A 65 -16.58 5.30 0.46
N GLU A 66 -17.90 5.41 0.59
CA GLU A 66 -18.78 4.27 0.82
C GLU A 66 -18.68 3.23 -0.30
N GLU A 67 -18.55 3.68 -1.55
CA GLU A 67 -18.39 2.84 -2.73
C GLU A 67 -17.09 2.05 -2.70
N GLU A 68 -15.97 2.66 -2.29
CA GLU A 68 -14.69 1.96 -2.15
C GLU A 68 -14.73 0.97 -0.98
N LEU A 69 -15.37 1.31 0.14
CA LEU A 69 -15.51 0.38 1.26
C LEU A 69 -16.37 -0.84 0.88
N LYS A 70 -17.44 -0.65 0.10
CA LYS A 70 -18.21 -1.74 -0.52
C LYS A 70 -17.39 -2.53 -1.54
N ALA A 71 -16.43 -1.89 -2.22
CA ALA A 71 -15.52 -2.59 -3.12
C ALA A 71 -14.48 -3.41 -2.36
N VAL A 72 -13.99 -2.92 -1.22
CA VAL A 72 -13.09 -3.64 -0.30
C VAL A 72 -13.76 -4.91 0.22
N GLU A 73 -15.02 -4.82 0.67
CA GLU A 73 -15.79 -5.97 1.14
C GLU A 73 -15.92 -7.04 0.05
N ARG A 74 -16.11 -6.61 -1.21
CA ARG A 74 -16.22 -7.49 -2.37
C ARG A 74 -14.86 -7.94 -2.94
N GLY A 75 -13.74 -7.47 -2.37
CA GLY A 75 -12.39 -7.75 -2.88
C GLY A 75 -12.10 -7.16 -4.26
N ARG A 76 -12.76 -6.07 -4.63
CA ARG A 76 -12.71 -5.44 -5.97
C ARG A 76 -11.96 -4.11 -6.01
N LEU A 77 -11.46 -3.61 -4.87
CA LEU A 77 -10.68 -2.39 -4.85
C LEU A 77 -9.21 -2.70 -5.19
N LEU A 78 -8.87 -2.64 -6.48
CA LEU A 78 -7.57 -3.04 -7.00
C LEU A 78 -6.70 -1.84 -7.40
N PHE A 79 -5.43 -2.10 -7.69
CA PHE A 79 -4.58 -1.15 -8.41
C PHE A 79 -5.11 -0.90 -9.82
N THR A 80 -4.92 0.31 -10.33
CA THR A 80 -5.21 0.60 -11.73
C THR A 80 -4.22 -0.13 -12.65
N SER A 81 -4.60 -0.30 -13.93
CA SER A 81 -3.71 -0.90 -14.93
C SER A 81 -2.40 -0.13 -15.08
N GLN A 82 -2.44 1.20 -14.96
CA GLN A 82 -1.25 2.06 -14.99
C GLN A 82 -0.36 1.81 -13.77
N GLN A 83 -0.92 1.78 -12.56
CA GLN A 83 -0.18 1.49 -11.33
C GLN A 83 0.48 0.11 -11.40
N SER A 84 -0.28 -0.90 -11.82
CA SER A 84 0.21 -2.27 -12.00
C SER A 84 1.37 -2.34 -12.98
N ARG A 85 1.30 -1.60 -14.09
CA ARG A 85 2.39 -1.51 -15.08
C ARG A 85 3.64 -0.88 -14.47
N LEU A 86 3.50 0.25 -13.78
CA LEU A 86 4.62 0.96 -13.15
C LEU A 86 5.29 0.12 -12.06
N MET A 87 4.51 -0.56 -11.22
CA MET A 87 5.02 -1.47 -10.19
C MET A 87 5.85 -2.60 -10.80
N ARG A 88 5.35 -3.24 -11.88
CA ARG A 88 6.08 -4.30 -12.59
C ARG A 88 7.39 -3.78 -13.19
N GLN A 89 7.36 -2.61 -13.82
CA GLN A 89 8.56 -1.98 -14.40
C GLN A 89 9.62 -1.72 -13.32
N LYS A 90 9.22 -1.19 -12.17
CA LYS A 90 10.16 -0.93 -11.06
C LYS A 90 10.75 -2.21 -10.49
N LEU A 91 9.94 -3.26 -10.32
CA LEU A 91 10.43 -4.55 -9.83
C LEU A 91 11.46 -5.18 -10.78
N ILE A 92 11.21 -5.11 -12.10
CA ILE A 92 12.17 -5.58 -13.11
C ILE A 92 13.48 -4.78 -13.03
N ALA A 93 13.41 -3.45 -12.92
CA ALA A 93 14.60 -2.61 -12.80
C ALA A 93 15.42 -2.96 -11.55
N ILE A 94 14.77 -3.11 -10.39
CA ILE A 94 15.41 -3.51 -9.13
C ILE A 94 16.09 -4.88 -9.25
N ALA A 95 15.44 -5.85 -9.90
CA ALA A 95 16.01 -7.17 -10.12
C ALA A 95 17.26 -7.11 -11.02
N GLY A 96 17.20 -6.31 -12.09
CA GLY A 96 18.34 -6.06 -12.98
C GLY A 96 19.54 -5.44 -12.25
N GLU A 97 19.31 -4.40 -11.46
CA GLU A 97 20.37 -3.75 -10.67
C GLU A 97 21.03 -4.69 -9.66
N ARG A 98 20.23 -5.54 -8.99
CA ARG A 98 20.74 -6.53 -8.03
C ARG A 98 21.63 -7.56 -8.71
N ASN A 99 21.27 -8.02 -9.89
CA ASN A 99 22.07 -8.98 -10.66
C ASN A 99 23.43 -8.39 -11.05
N LEU A 100 23.45 -7.12 -11.51
CA LEU A 100 24.69 -6.42 -11.84
C LEU A 100 25.61 -6.23 -10.62
N LYS A 101 25.04 -5.82 -9.47
CA LYS A 101 25.79 -5.67 -8.21
C LYS A 101 26.36 -7.01 -7.72
N THR A 102 25.60 -8.08 -7.89
CA THR A 102 26.04 -9.43 -7.51
C THR A 102 27.19 -9.93 -8.39
N ALA A 103 27.09 -9.75 -9.71
CA ALA A 103 28.16 -10.09 -10.65
C ALA A 103 29.44 -9.29 -10.41
N SER A 104 29.33 -7.99 -10.14
CA SER A 104 30.47 -7.13 -9.80
C SER A 104 31.15 -7.53 -8.48
N LYS A 105 30.38 -8.01 -7.49
CA LYS A 105 30.92 -8.52 -6.22
C LYS A 105 31.66 -9.85 -6.40
N LEU A 106 31.14 -10.78 -7.20
CA LEU A 106 31.81 -12.05 -7.52
C LEU A 106 33.14 -11.84 -8.25
N ALA A 107 33.19 -10.86 -9.16
CA ALA A 107 34.41 -10.52 -9.90
C ALA A 107 35.50 -9.86 -9.04
N SER A 108 35.13 -9.19 -7.94
CA SER A 108 36.09 -8.52 -7.05
C SER A 108 36.57 -9.38 -5.88
N THR A 109 35.98 -10.55 -5.64
CA THR A 109 36.38 -11.50 -4.57
C THR A 109 37.21 -12.69 -5.06
N SER A 110 37.97 -12.53 -6.15
CA SER A 110 38.94 -13.57 -6.56
C SER A 110 39.95 -13.77 -5.43
N PRO A 111 40.17 -15.00 -4.92
CA PRO A 111 41.15 -15.24 -3.87
C PRO A 111 42.54 -14.89 -4.40
N GLY A 112 43.16 -13.88 -3.80
CA GLY A 112 44.60 -13.68 -3.91
C GLY A 112 45.29 -14.96 -3.44
N SER A 113 46.27 -15.36 -4.25
CA SER A 113 47.18 -16.50 -4.13
C SER A 113 47.72 -16.77 -2.74
#